data_AF-A0A7C6B0Y4-F1
#
_entry.id   AF-A0A7C6B0Y4-F1
#
_cell.length_a   1.000
_cell.length_b   1.000
_cell.length_c   1.000
_cell.angle_alpha   90.00
_cell.angle_beta   90.00
_cell.angle_gamma   90.00
#
_symmetry.space_group_name_H-M   'P 1'
#
loop_
_entity.id
_entity.type
_entity.pdbx_description
1 polymer ?
#
loop_
_entity_poly.entity_id
_entity_poly.type
_entity_poly.pdbx_seq_one_letter_code
_entity_poly.pdbx_strand_id
1 'polypeptide(L)'
;DPELGFGYDYTVTNTEALLERAFVKDGRIAFAPDQKGAAVLVLSPGREILPEVLLKLQRLIRDGATVVGQKPRRSPSLSGYPECDAQVQALADEIWGSDDAPQGRRTYGKGQVIWGVPLREVLAELKILPDVMLRTAGDASLDYVHRQSPQADIYFLWNRLPRWEHFIVRVRVSHGVPEIWDPVSGNMQRAVAFRGTPEGIELPLELPPQGSLFVVFRHEESPAEAEPVVSLRRDGREVLFEPAAGEEGGFRMSVLGEGKVELYARTGRYELQTAPGKVKVIDVPPVPEPLSVQGPWHVEFPPGWGAPERVEFPELISWTEHPEPGIKYFSGIATYHGRFSLPEDWKRDDLGLVLDLGKLHLVGEVWLNGKNLGILWTSPYRVDISEVARPGDNELVVRVANDWSNRLAGDAQRPDLGRFTNTNMPYAISWKVSWKDAPLLPSGLLGPVRVIPVRRVSLE
;
A
#
# COMPACT_ATOMS: atom_id res chain seq x y z
N ASP A 1 0.67 20.52 -1.88
CA ASP A 1 -0.43 21.30 -2.46
C ASP A 1 -1.48 20.31 -2.96
N PRO A 2 -2.71 20.31 -2.43
CA PRO A 2 -3.78 19.43 -2.90
C PRO A 2 -4.03 19.52 -4.42
N GLU A 3 -3.70 20.66 -5.04
CA GLU A 3 -3.92 20.90 -6.46
C GLU A 3 -2.92 20.18 -7.38
N LEU A 4 -1.80 19.68 -6.84
CA LEU A 4 -0.76 19.00 -7.63
C LEU A 4 -1.25 17.64 -8.17
N GLY A 5 -2.20 17.04 -7.46
CA GLY A 5 -2.72 15.70 -7.73
C GLY A 5 -1.68 14.59 -7.55
N PHE A 6 -2.06 13.38 -7.92
CA PHE A 6 -1.20 12.20 -7.80
C PHE A 6 0.04 12.29 -8.72
N GLY A 7 1.16 11.72 -8.25
CA GLY A 7 2.37 11.48 -9.03
C GLY A 7 3.49 12.49 -8.81
N TYR A 8 3.34 13.39 -7.85
CA TYR A 8 4.43 14.27 -7.41
C TYR A 8 4.49 14.29 -5.89
N ASP A 9 5.69 14.49 -5.36
CA ASP A 9 5.93 14.65 -3.93
C ASP A 9 6.44 16.08 -3.64
N TYR A 10 6.24 16.54 -2.42
CA TYR A 10 6.69 17.85 -1.97
C TYR A 10 7.03 17.83 -0.48
N THR A 11 7.98 18.69 -0.12
CA THR A 11 8.32 18.98 1.28
C THR A 11 7.95 20.41 1.60
N VAL A 12 7.49 20.67 2.83
CA VAL A 12 7.27 22.02 3.33
C VAL A 12 8.57 22.54 3.93
N THR A 13 8.93 23.79 3.61
CA THR A 13 10.05 24.51 4.24
C THR A 13 9.51 25.67 5.07
N ASN A 14 10.25 26.07 6.11
CA ASN A 14 9.96 27.26 6.90
C ASN A 14 10.95 28.40 6.56
N THR A 15 10.74 29.58 7.17
CA THR A 15 11.58 30.78 7.00
C THR A 15 13.04 30.51 7.34
N GLU A 16 13.31 29.91 8.50
CA GLU A 16 14.67 29.62 8.97
C GLU A 16 15.46 28.76 7.98
N ALA A 17 14.90 27.61 7.58
CA ALA A 17 15.56 26.72 6.62
C ALA A 17 15.77 27.40 5.25
N LEU A 18 14.82 28.21 4.79
CA LEU A 18 14.95 28.95 3.54
C LEU A 18 16.08 30.00 3.60
N LEU A 19 16.16 30.75 4.69
CA LEU A 19 17.18 31.79 4.87
C LEU A 19 18.58 31.16 5.03
N GLU A 20 18.71 30.19 5.93
CA GLU A 20 20.00 29.69 6.39
C GLU A 20 20.58 28.58 5.50
N ARG A 21 19.71 27.73 4.93
CA ARG A 21 20.16 26.46 4.33
C ARG A 21 19.87 26.36 2.83
N ALA A 22 18.95 27.15 2.29
CA ALA A 22 18.59 27.06 0.87
C ALA A 22 19.65 27.67 -0.05
N PHE A 23 19.92 27.00 -1.17
CA PHE A 23 20.78 27.46 -2.25
C PHE A 23 20.32 26.88 -3.59
N VAL A 24 20.83 27.41 -4.71
CA VAL A 24 20.56 26.84 -6.04
C VAL A 24 21.69 25.93 -6.47
N LYS A 25 21.33 24.72 -6.93
CA LYS A 25 22.22 23.75 -7.55
C LYS A 25 21.55 23.18 -8.79
N ASP A 26 22.20 23.30 -9.95
CA ASP A 26 21.70 22.78 -11.23
C ASP A 26 20.25 23.26 -11.55
N GLY A 27 19.95 24.52 -11.23
CA GLY A 27 18.61 25.11 -11.41
C GLY A 27 17.55 24.66 -10.39
N ARG A 28 17.93 23.84 -9.40
CA ARG A 28 17.05 23.32 -8.34
C ARG A 28 17.31 24.03 -7.01
N ILE A 29 16.27 24.15 -6.19
CA ILE A 29 16.36 24.70 -4.83
C ILE A 29 16.76 23.57 -3.87
N ALA A 30 18.01 23.54 -3.45
CA ALA A 30 18.56 22.57 -2.50
C ALA A 30 18.69 23.16 -1.09
N PHE A 31 18.77 22.29 -0.07
CA PHE A 31 18.88 22.67 1.34
C PHE A 31 20.03 21.92 2.02
N ALA A 32 21.10 22.60 2.41
CA ALA A 32 22.25 21.96 3.02
C ALA A 32 21.84 21.15 4.28
N PRO A 33 22.37 19.93 4.52
CA PRO A 33 23.41 19.27 3.72
C PRO A 33 22.89 18.48 2.51
N ASP A 34 21.56 18.34 2.33
CA ASP A 34 20.98 17.68 1.16
C ASP A 34 21.18 18.51 -0.12
N GLN A 35 21.47 17.85 -1.23
CA GLN A 35 21.84 18.48 -2.49
C GLN A 35 20.96 18.09 -3.69
N LYS A 36 19.94 17.23 -3.53
CA LYS A 36 19.06 16.87 -4.66
C LYS A 36 18.18 18.04 -5.10
N GLY A 37 17.64 18.76 -4.12
CA GLY A 37 16.82 19.94 -4.30
C GLY A 37 15.47 19.72 -5.01
N ALA A 38 14.56 20.67 -4.83
CA ALA A 38 13.27 20.72 -5.50
C ALA A 38 13.38 21.51 -6.81
N ALA A 39 12.62 21.09 -7.83
CA ALA A 39 12.62 21.78 -9.11
C ALA A 39 11.93 23.16 -9.05
N VAL A 40 10.96 23.31 -8.15
CA VAL A 40 10.15 24.51 -8.00
C VAL A 40 9.96 24.78 -6.51
N LEU A 41 10.03 26.06 -6.12
CA LEU A 41 9.59 26.53 -4.81
C LEU A 41 8.22 27.19 -4.95
N VAL A 42 7.22 26.69 -4.21
CA VAL A 42 5.86 27.24 -4.23
C VAL A 42 5.67 28.15 -3.02
N LEU A 43 5.22 29.38 -3.23
CA LEU A 43 4.88 30.29 -2.14
C LEU A 43 3.49 29.95 -1.60
N SER A 44 3.33 30.05 -0.28
CA SER A 44 2.02 29.91 0.37
C SER A 44 1.00 30.90 -0.24
N PRO A 45 -0.29 30.52 -0.33
CA PRO A 45 -1.33 31.43 -0.80
C PRO A 45 -1.33 32.73 0.01
N GLY A 46 -1.35 33.87 -0.67
CA GLY A 46 -1.33 35.19 -0.04
C GLY A 46 -0.49 36.20 -0.83
N ARG A 47 -0.38 37.41 -0.29
CA ARG A 47 0.41 38.51 -0.86
C ARG A 47 1.33 39.16 0.18
N GLU A 48 1.72 38.39 1.19
CA GLU A 48 2.49 38.85 2.34
C GLU A 48 3.79 38.05 2.45
N ILE A 49 4.91 38.73 2.70
CA ILE A 49 6.21 38.07 2.89
C ILE A 49 7.16 38.97 3.69
N LEU A 50 8.02 38.37 4.52
CA LEU A 50 9.04 39.13 5.24
C LEU A 50 10.10 39.68 4.24
N PRO A 51 10.58 40.92 4.40
CA PRO A 51 11.57 41.52 3.49
C PRO A 51 12.84 40.66 3.31
N GLU A 52 13.37 40.09 4.39
CA GLU A 52 14.55 39.23 4.40
C GLU A 52 14.33 37.92 3.62
N VAL A 53 13.11 37.37 3.66
CA VAL A 53 12.73 36.21 2.86
C VAL A 53 12.67 36.57 1.39
N LEU A 54 12.07 37.72 1.04
CA LEU A 54 12.01 38.17 -0.35
C LEU A 54 13.40 38.48 -0.92
N LEU A 55 14.32 39.03 -0.11
CA LEU A 55 15.72 39.19 -0.49
C LEU A 55 16.42 37.85 -0.73
N LYS A 56 16.14 36.83 0.09
CA LYS A 56 16.66 35.48 -0.15
C LYS A 56 16.09 34.89 -1.43
N LEU A 57 14.78 35.01 -1.67
CA LEU A 57 14.14 34.57 -2.90
C LEU A 57 14.74 35.27 -4.12
N GLN A 58 14.99 36.58 -4.05
CA GLN A 58 15.64 37.33 -5.12
C GLN A 58 16.97 36.68 -5.53
N ARG A 59 17.81 36.32 -4.54
CA ARG A 59 19.11 35.66 -4.78
C ARG A 59 18.90 34.28 -5.42
N LEU A 60 18.01 33.46 -4.85
CA LEU A 60 17.73 32.12 -5.39
C LEU A 60 17.21 32.19 -6.83
N ILE A 61 16.26 33.08 -7.13
CA ILE A 61 15.72 33.25 -8.49
C ILE A 61 16.82 33.72 -9.42
N ARG A 62 17.63 34.72 -9.02
CA ARG A 62 18.76 35.21 -9.82
C ARG A 62 19.75 34.09 -10.16
N ASP A 63 19.96 33.15 -9.25
CA ASP A 63 20.90 32.03 -9.39
C ASP A 63 20.33 30.85 -10.20
N GLY A 64 19.02 30.85 -10.52
CA GLY A 64 18.40 29.85 -11.40
C GLY A 64 17.15 29.19 -10.86
N ALA A 65 16.67 29.56 -9.67
CA ALA A 65 15.46 28.95 -9.11
C ALA A 65 14.20 29.31 -9.91
N THR A 66 13.27 28.36 -10.00
CA THR A 66 11.89 28.62 -10.41
C THR A 66 11.02 28.77 -9.17
N VAL A 67 10.36 29.91 -9.02
CA VAL A 67 9.42 30.19 -7.93
C VAL A 67 8.00 30.36 -8.49
N VAL A 68 7.04 29.65 -7.89
CA VAL A 68 5.62 29.75 -8.26
C VAL A 68 4.85 30.39 -7.12
N GLY A 69 4.18 31.51 -7.39
CA GLY A 69 3.40 32.21 -6.38
C GLY A 69 3.06 33.65 -6.75
N GLN A 70 1.97 34.15 -6.18
CA GLN A 70 1.49 35.52 -6.41
C GLN A 70 2.51 36.55 -5.96
N LYS A 71 2.54 37.69 -6.65
CA LYS A 71 3.40 38.83 -6.33
C LYS A 71 3.12 39.34 -4.91
N PRO A 72 4.10 39.36 -3.99
CA PRO A 72 3.93 39.95 -2.65
C PRO A 72 3.68 41.46 -2.72
N ARG A 73 2.99 41.99 -1.70
CA ARG A 73 2.64 43.42 -1.60
C ARG A 73 3.09 44.07 -0.29
N ARG A 74 3.21 43.29 0.79
CA ARG A 74 3.52 43.84 2.12
C ARG A 74 4.19 42.82 3.04
N SER A 75 4.71 43.30 4.16
CA SER A 75 5.19 42.47 5.26
C SER A 75 4.02 42.00 6.14
N PRO A 76 4.03 40.75 6.66
CA PRO A 76 3.09 40.33 7.70
C PRO A 76 3.44 40.85 9.10
N SER A 77 4.59 41.53 9.27
CA SER A 77 5.10 42.04 10.54
C SER A 77 4.98 43.56 10.64
N LEU A 78 4.74 44.07 11.85
CA LEU A 78 4.80 45.51 12.17
C LEU A 78 6.22 46.03 12.39
N SER A 79 7.22 45.16 12.44
CA SER A 79 8.63 45.56 12.59
C SER A 79 9.08 46.36 11.37
N GLY A 80 9.54 47.59 11.61
CA GLY A 80 10.02 48.49 10.56
C GLY A 80 8.91 49.05 9.66
N TYR A 81 7.66 49.12 10.14
CA TYR A 81 6.55 49.74 9.41
C TYR A 81 6.67 51.27 9.42
N PRO A 82 6.38 51.98 8.30
CA PRO A 82 5.88 51.46 7.01
C PRO A 82 6.99 51.08 6.00
N GLU A 83 8.26 51.27 6.34
CA GLU A 83 9.38 51.07 5.40
C GLU A 83 9.49 49.61 4.92
N CYS A 84 9.14 48.64 5.75
CA CYS A 84 9.15 47.22 5.39
C CYS A 84 8.19 46.89 4.23
N ASP A 85 7.02 47.54 4.17
CA ASP A 85 6.07 47.37 3.07
C ASP A 85 6.60 47.99 1.77
N ALA A 86 7.20 49.18 1.87
CA ALA A 86 7.85 49.82 0.73
C ALA A 86 9.01 48.97 0.18
N GLN A 87 9.78 48.34 1.06
CA GLN A 87 10.85 47.42 0.69
C GLN A 87 10.31 46.16 -0.01
N VAL A 88 9.25 45.56 0.52
CA VAL A 88 8.60 44.39 -0.12
C VAL A 88 8.09 44.78 -1.51
N GLN A 89 7.39 45.89 -1.63
CA GLN A 89 6.85 46.35 -2.91
C GLN A 89 7.95 46.60 -3.95
N ALA A 90 9.02 47.30 -3.56
CA ALA A 90 10.15 47.58 -4.45
C ALA A 90 10.82 46.30 -4.96
N LEU A 91 11.09 45.34 -4.05
CA LEU A 91 11.68 44.05 -4.42
C LEU A 91 10.72 43.20 -5.27
N ALA A 92 9.42 43.22 -4.96
CA ALA A 92 8.42 42.49 -5.71
C ALA A 92 8.26 43.06 -7.13
N ASP A 93 8.27 44.39 -7.29
CA ASP A 93 8.27 45.04 -8.61
C ASP A 93 9.53 44.69 -9.40
N GLU A 94 10.69 44.62 -8.73
CA GLU A 94 11.95 44.24 -9.35
C GLU A 94 11.91 42.80 -9.90
N ILE A 95 11.26 41.87 -9.20
CA ILE A 95 11.26 40.42 -9.53
C ILE A 95 10.05 40.02 -10.40
N TRP A 96 8.81 40.39 -10.01
CA TRP A 96 7.57 40.04 -10.72
C TRP A 96 7.20 41.04 -11.83
N GLY A 97 7.65 42.29 -11.72
CA GLY A 97 7.31 43.38 -12.64
C GLY A 97 6.39 44.39 -11.97
N SER A 98 6.29 45.61 -12.51
CA SER A 98 5.41 46.65 -11.96
C SER A 98 3.93 46.30 -12.11
N ASP A 99 3.58 45.57 -13.17
CA ASP A 99 2.21 45.18 -13.45
C ASP A 99 1.69 44.17 -12.43
N ASP A 100 0.40 44.28 -12.11
CA ASP A 100 -0.25 43.41 -11.13
C ASP A 100 -1.24 42.44 -11.78
N ALA A 101 -0.84 41.87 -12.91
CA ALA A 101 -1.66 40.93 -13.66
C ALA A 101 -1.98 39.69 -12.79
N PRO A 102 -3.19 39.12 -12.89
CA PRO A 102 -3.59 37.97 -12.07
C PRO A 102 -2.80 36.70 -12.39
N GLN A 103 -2.28 36.60 -13.62
CA GLN A 103 -1.42 35.54 -14.10
C GLN A 103 -0.25 36.12 -14.89
N GLY A 104 0.89 35.43 -14.88
CA GLY A 104 2.04 35.84 -15.65
C GLY A 104 3.28 35.02 -15.35
N ARG A 105 4.34 35.33 -16.09
CA ARG A 105 5.67 34.76 -15.92
C ARG A 105 6.72 35.82 -16.20
N ARG A 106 7.83 35.78 -15.48
CA ARG A 106 8.94 36.69 -15.70
C ARG A 106 10.27 36.01 -15.39
N THR A 107 11.21 36.13 -16.33
CA THR A 107 12.61 35.75 -16.10
C THR A 107 13.31 36.81 -15.26
N TYR A 108 14.07 36.37 -14.25
CA TYR A 108 14.86 37.24 -13.39
C TYR A 108 16.21 36.59 -13.11
N GLY A 109 17.30 37.19 -13.60
CA GLY A 109 18.60 36.54 -13.64
C GLY A 109 18.56 35.25 -14.46
N LYS A 110 19.01 34.14 -13.87
CA LYS A 110 19.00 32.81 -14.51
C LYS A 110 17.71 32.03 -14.28
N GLY A 111 16.87 32.46 -13.33
CA GLY A 111 15.64 31.79 -12.95
C GLY A 111 14.39 32.53 -13.41
N GLN A 112 13.27 32.18 -12.81
CA GLN A 112 11.97 32.75 -13.18
C GLN A 112 10.96 32.74 -12.03
N VAL A 113 10.00 33.63 -12.13
CA VAL A 113 8.78 33.64 -11.32
C VAL A 113 7.56 33.38 -12.20
N ILE A 114 6.64 32.56 -11.73
CA ILE A 114 5.38 32.22 -12.42
C ILE A 114 4.23 32.37 -11.41
N TRP A 115 3.11 32.96 -11.81
CA TRP A 115 1.97 33.18 -10.93
C TRP A 115 0.65 33.07 -11.68
N GLY A 116 -0.41 32.72 -10.94
CA GLY A 116 -1.75 32.54 -11.50
C GLY A 116 -1.91 31.38 -12.49
N VAL A 117 -0.90 30.52 -12.64
CA VAL A 117 -0.92 29.33 -13.48
C VAL A 117 -0.98 28.09 -12.59
N PRO A 118 -1.86 27.11 -12.86
CA PRO A 118 -1.91 25.86 -12.10
C PRO A 118 -0.55 25.16 -12.06
N LEU A 119 -0.12 24.72 -10.88
CA LEU A 119 1.22 24.15 -10.69
C LEU A 119 1.51 22.96 -11.61
N ARG A 120 0.49 22.14 -11.91
CA ARG A 120 0.63 21.01 -12.84
C ARG A 120 0.96 21.45 -14.27
N GLU A 121 0.39 22.56 -14.74
CA GLU A 121 0.71 23.13 -16.06
C GLU A 121 2.15 23.66 -16.06
N VAL A 122 2.56 24.33 -14.99
CA VAL A 122 3.95 24.78 -14.83
C VAL A 122 4.93 23.61 -14.90
N LEU A 123 4.67 22.52 -14.18
CA LEU A 123 5.54 21.34 -14.21
C LEU A 123 5.58 20.69 -15.61
N ALA A 124 4.45 20.61 -16.30
CA ALA A 124 4.39 20.10 -17.67
C ALA A 124 5.21 20.95 -18.66
N GLU A 125 5.11 22.28 -18.58
CA GLU A 125 5.93 23.21 -19.38
C GLU A 125 7.44 23.05 -19.10
N LEU A 126 7.79 22.81 -17.84
CA LEU A 126 9.16 22.50 -17.41
C LEU A 126 9.61 21.08 -17.78
N LYS A 127 8.75 20.29 -18.43
CA LYS A 127 8.99 18.87 -18.77
C LYS A 127 9.27 18.00 -17.55
N ILE A 128 8.75 18.39 -16.38
CA ILE A 128 8.81 17.63 -15.15
C ILE A 128 7.57 16.74 -15.11
N LEU A 129 7.71 15.53 -15.64
CA LEU A 129 6.64 14.54 -15.64
C LEU A 129 6.35 14.00 -14.23
N PRO A 130 5.15 13.45 -13.98
CA PRO A 130 4.87 12.73 -12.74
C PRO A 130 5.88 11.61 -12.53
N ASP A 131 6.31 11.43 -11.29
CA ASP A 131 7.21 10.37 -10.87
C ASP A 131 6.54 8.99 -10.92
N VAL A 132 5.25 8.97 -10.60
CA VAL A 132 4.37 7.80 -10.71
C VAL A 132 3.08 8.20 -11.42
N MET A 133 2.65 7.38 -12.37
CA MET A 133 1.31 7.44 -12.95
C MET A 133 0.57 6.13 -12.70
N LEU A 134 -0.73 6.22 -12.45
CA LEU A 134 -1.58 5.06 -12.23
C LEU A 134 -2.69 5.02 -13.28
N ARG A 135 -2.94 3.81 -13.79
CA ARG A 135 -4.17 3.43 -14.48
C ARG A 135 -4.94 2.48 -13.57
N THR A 136 -6.14 2.88 -13.17
CA THR A 136 -6.96 2.18 -12.18
C THR A 136 -8.38 1.94 -12.71
N ALA A 137 -9.12 1.05 -12.05
CA ALA A 137 -10.55 0.89 -12.25
C ALA A 137 -11.32 1.73 -11.22
N GLY A 138 -12.40 2.39 -11.66
CA GLY A 138 -13.35 3.06 -10.76
C GLY A 138 -12.71 4.10 -9.82
N ASP A 139 -13.07 4.00 -8.54
CA ASP A 139 -12.72 4.92 -7.46
C ASP A 139 -11.50 4.49 -6.63
N ALA A 140 -10.56 3.76 -7.24
CA ALA A 140 -9.36 3.28 -6.57
C ALA A 140 -8.65 4.38 -5.74
N SER A 141 -8.21 4.02 -4.53
CA SER A 141 -7.46 4.91 -3.65
C SER A 141 -6.11 4.28 -3.32
N LEU A 142 -5.13 4.63 -4.13
CA LEU A 142 -3.75 4.17 -4.04
C LEU A 142 -2.85 5.36 -3.71
N ASP A 143 -1.77 5.13 -2.98
CA ASP A 143 -0.73 6.13 -2.77
C ASP A 143 0.67 5.50 -2.77
N TYR A 144 1.69 6.34 -2.86
CA TYR A 144 3.07 5.92 -2.98
C TYR A 144 4.05 6.82 -2.23
N VAL A 145 5.22 6.26 -1.94
CA VAL A 145 6.43 7.01 -1.57
C VAL A 145 7.57 6.50 -2.43
N HIS A 146 8.35 7.40 -3.00
CA HIS A 146 9.57 7.05 -3.72
C HIS A 146 10.80 7.45 -2.91
N ARG A 147 11.71 6.50 -2.71
CA ARG A 147 13.02 6.72 -2.13
C ARG A 147 14.11 6.27 -3.08
N GLN A 148 15.20 7.02 -3.09
CA GLN A 148 16.37 6.71 -3.88
C GLN A 148 17.58 6.60 -2.97
N SER A 149 18.36 5.55 -3.16
CA SER A 149 19.65 5.32 -2.51
C SER A 149 20.77 5.27 -3.57
N PRO A 150 22.06 5.21 -3.20
CA PRO A 150 23.11 4.93 -4.17
C PRO A 150 22.95 3.60 -4.92
N GLN A 151 22.16 2.67 -4.39
CA GLN A 151 22.03 1.29 -4.90
C GLN A 151 20.71 1.01 -5.61
N ALA A 152 19.66 1.81 -5.38
CA ALA A 152 18.33 1.53 -5.92
C ALA A 152 17.36 2.71 -5.86
N ASP A 153 16.39 2.69 -6.78
CA ASP A 153 15.09 3.36 -6.68
C ASP A 153 14.09 2.41 -6.00
N ILE A 154 13.35 2.91 -5.01
CA ILE A 154 12.45 2.13 -4.14
C ILE A 154 11.10 2.84 -4.07
N TYR A 155 10.08 2.23 -4.66
CA TYR A 155 8.70 2.70 -4.60
C TYR A 155 7.93 1.85 -3.59
N PHE A 156 7.39 2.47 -2.54
CA PHE A 156 6.42 1.84 -1.66
C PHE A 156 5.02 2.23 -2.12
N LEU A 157 4.15 1.26 -2.41
CA LEU A 157 2.77 1.50 -2.84
C LEU A 157 1.79 0.84 -1.87
N TRP A 158 0.68 1.51 -1.59
CA TRP A 158 -0.36 0.94 -0.74
C TRP A 158 -1.78 1.27 -1.21
N ASN A 159 -2.67 0.34 -0.91
CA ASN A 159 -4.10 0.45 -1.11
C ASN A 159 -4.74 0.99 0.17
N ARG A 160 -5.64 1.95 0.05
CA ARG A 160 -6.37 2.54 1.19
C ARG A 160 -7.76 1.96 1.36
N LEU A 161 -8.24 1.19 0.38
CA LEU A 161 -9.58 0.64 0.35
C LEU A 161 -9.62 -0.78 0.91
N PRO A 162 -10.73 -1.19 1.54
CA PRO A 162 -10.92 -2.54 2.06
C PRO A 162 -11.38 -3.51 0.95
N ARG A 163 -10.77 -3.47 -0.23
CA ARG A 163 -11.01 -4.37 -1.37
C ARG A 163 -9.74 -4.55 -2.20
N TRP A 164 -9.71 -5.57 -3.05
CA TRP A 164 -8.61 -5.77 -4.00
C TRP A 164 -8.56 -4.66 -5.05
N GLU A 165 -7.35 -4.24 -5.41
CA GLU A 165 -7.08 -3.25 -6.46
C GLU A 165 -6.05 -3.79 -7.45
N HIS A 166 -6.42 -3.83 -8.72
CA HIS A 166 -5.56 -4.16 -9.86
C HIS A 166 -5.32 -2.91 -10.66
N PHE A 167 -4.06 -2.54 -10.83
CA PHE A 167 -3.70 -1.27 -11.43
C PHE A 167 -2.39 -1.39 -12.21
N ILE A 168 -2.23 -0.48 -13.16
CA ILE A 168 -0.99 -0.36 -13.92
C ILE A 168 -0.27 0.85 -13.37
N VAL A 169 0.91 0.62 -12.81
CA VAL A 169 1.81 1.69 -12.38
C VAL A 169 2.82 1.95 -13.48
N ARG A 170 3.05 3.23 -13.79
CA ARG A 170 4.22 3.66 -14.53
C ARG A 170 5.12 4.44 -13.60
N VAL A 171 6.35 4.00 -13.45
CA VAL A 171 7.38 4.69 -12.66
C VAL A 171 8.39 5.36 -13.59
N ARG A 172 8.90 6.52 -13.18
CA ARG A 172 9.89 7.28 -13.96
C ARG A 172 11.32 6.74 -13.80
N VAL A 173 11.48 5.43 -14.02
CA VAL A 173 12.76 4.70 -14.10
C VAL A 173 12.89 4.15 -15.52
N SER A 174 14.06 4.29 -16.13
CA SER A 174 14.30 3.94 -17.54
C SER A 174 15.10 2.65 -17.76
N HIS A 175 15.58 2.02 -16.69
CA HIS A 175 16.49 0.88 -16.75
C HIS A 175 16.27 -0.07 -15.57
N GLY A 176 16.90 -1.24 -15.64
CA GLY A 176 16.80 -2.27 -14.62
C GLY A 176 15.56 -3.15 -14.77
N VAL A 177 15.60 -4.27 -14.03
CA VAL A 177 14.47 -5.18 -13.89
C VAL A 177 13.81 -4.90 -12.56
N PRO A 178 12.50 -4.62 -12.52
CA PRO A 178 11.83 -4.39 -11.26
C PRO A 178 11.82 -5.65 -10.39
N GLU A 179 11.99 -5.47 -9.09
CA GLU A 179 11.74 -6.48 -8.07
C GLU A 179 10.47 -6.11 -7.29
N ILE A 180 9.64 -7.10 -6.98
CA ILE A 180 8.45 -6.96 -6.14
C ILE A 180 8.77 -7.56 -4.78
N TRP A 181 8.76 -6.74 -3.75
CA TRP A 181 9.01 -7.18 -2.38
C TRP A 181 7.73 -7.05 -1.56
N ASP A 182 7.31 -8.15 -0.95
CA ASP A 182 6.15 -8.22 -0.08
C ASP A 182 6.62 -8.02 1.39
N PRO A 183 6.24 -6.90 2.03
CA PRO A 183 6.65 -6.63 3.41
C PRO A 183 5.97 -7.52 4.45
N VAL A 184 4.88 -8.21 4.11
CA VAL A 184 4.15 -9.10 5.02
C VAL A 184 4.85 -10.45 5.10
N SER A 185 5.19 -11.05 3.95
CA SER A 185 5.85 -12.35 3.88
C SER A 185 7.38 -12.29 3.86
N GLY A 186 7.96 -11.15 3.51
CA GLY A 186 9.39 -11.01 3.23
C GLY A 186 9.82 -11.61 1.89
N ASN A 187 8.87 -12.08 1.07
CA ASN A 187 9.17 -12.60 -0.27
C ASN A 187 9.68 -11.48 -1.18
N MET A 188 10.76 -11.76 -1.90
CA MET A 188 11.39 -10.82 -2.84
C MET A 188 11.64 -11.55 -4.15
N GLN A 189 11.07 -11.06 -5.25
CA GLN A 189 11.18 -11.69 -6.55
C GLN A 189 11.32 -10.66 -7.67
N ARG A 190 11.99 -11.03 -8.76
CA ARG A 190 12.00 -10.22 -9.98
C ARG A 190 10.62 -10.28 -10.64
N ALA A 191 10.14 -9.13 -11.09
CA ALA A 191 8.88 -9.05 -11.82
C ALA A 191 9.04 -9.72 -13.19
N VAL A 192 8.04 -10.52 -13.55
CA VAL A 192 7.97 -11.17 -14.87
C VAL A 192 7.23 -10.29 -15.87
N ALA A 193 6.20 -9.60 -15.40
CA ALA A 193 5.35 -8.77 -16.23
C ALA A 193 5.72 -7.29 -16.07
N PHE A 194 6.29 -6.71 -17.12
CA PHE A 194 6.56 -5.27 -17.21
C PHE A 194 6.89 -4.90 -18.66
N ARG A 195 6.78 -3.62 -18.98
CA ARG A 195 7.21 -3.10 -20.29
C ARG A 195 7.87 -1.73 -20.16
N GLY A 196 8.89 -1.51 -21.00
CA GLY A 196 9.50 -0.20 -21.15
C GLY A 196 8.62 0.73 -21.99
N THR A 197 8.62 2.01 -21.65
CA THR A 197 7.98 3.10 -22.39
C THR A 197 8.97 4.27 -22.52
N PRO A 198 8.73 5.24 -23.42
CA PRO A 198 9.58 6.43 -23.51
C PRO A 198 9.67 7.26 -22.21
N GLU A 199 8.69 7.11 -21.31
CA GLU A 199 8.55 7.91 -20.08
C GLU A 199 8.89 7.12 -18.80
N GLY A 200 9.22 5.83 -18.92
CA GLY A 200 9.56 4.96 -17.79
C GLY A 200 9.13 3.51 -17.96
N ILE A 201 9.05 2.76 -16.87
CA ILE A 201 8.65 1.34 -16.85
C ILE A 201 7.22 1.21 -16.35
N GLU A 202 6.39 0.46 -17.08
CA GLU A 202 5.03 0.09 -16.69
C GLU A 202 4.98 -1.32 -16.11
N LEU A 203 4.28 -1.48 -14.98
CA LEU A 203 4.05 -2.74 -14.31
C LEU A 203 2.55 -2.91 -14.00
N PRO A 204 1.97 -4.09 -14.28
CA PRO A 204 0.70 -4.49 -13.72
C PRO A 204 0.90 -4.98 -12.29
N LEU A 205 0.20 -4.37 -11.33
CA LEU A 205 0.29 -4.71 -9.92
C LEU A 205 -1.10 -5.01 -9.35
N GLU A 206 -1.09 -5.82 -8.31
CA GLU A 206 -2.25 -6.13 -7.50
C GLU A 206 -1.93 -5.84 -6.02
N LEU A 207 -2.87 -5.22 -5.31
CA LEU A 207 -2.78 -5.04 -3.87
C LEU A 207 -4.02 -5.58 -3.17
N PRO A 208 -3.85 -6.33 -2.07
CA PRO A 208 -4.97 -6.78 -1.26
C PRO A 208 -5.67 -5.60 -0.56
N PRO A 209 -6.85 -5.84 0.04
CA PRO A 209 -7.52 -4.86 0.91
C PRO A 209 -6.54 -4.25 1.92
N GLN A 210 -6.33 -2.94 1.85
CA GLN A 210 -5.41 -2.20 2.73
C GLN A 210 -3.95 -2.72 2.68
N GLY A 211 -3.59 -3.41 1.61
CA GLY A 211 -2.28 -4.01 1.40
C GLY A 211 -1.23 -3.02 0.92
N SER A 212 0.03 -3.45 0.94
CA SER A 212 1.15 -2.69 0.42
C SER A 212 2.23 -3.58 -0.17
N LEU A 213 3.07 -3.01 -1.04
CA LEU A 213 4.24 -3.68 -1.62
C LEU A 213 5.35 -2.67 -1.89
N PHE A 214 6.56 -3.17 -2.12
CA PHE A 214 7.65 -2.39 -2.70
C PHE A 214 7.92 -2.81 -4.15
N VAL A 215 8.16 -1.84 -5.02
CA VAL A 215 8.79 -2.03 -6.34
C VAL A 215 10.20 -1.44 -6.27
N VAL A 216 11.20 -2.29 -6.46
CA VAL A 216 12.62 -1.93 -6.31
C VAL A 216 13.35 -2.07 -7.64
N PHE A 217 14.10 -1.06 -8.03
CA PHE A 217 15.00 -1.09 -9.19
C PHE A 217 16.43 -0.94 -8.68
N ARG A 218 17.22 -2.01 -8.79
CA ARG A 218 18.65 -1.95 -8.44
C ARG A 218 19.41 -1.20 -9.54
N HIS A 219 20.35 -0.35 -9.13
CA HIS A 219 21.23 0.39 -10.04
C HIS A 219 22.32 -0.50 -10.66
N GLU A 220 22.73 -1.55 -9.96
CA GLU A 220 23.60 -2.57 -10.53
C GLU A 220 22.81 -3.41 -11.55
N GLU A 221 23.38 -3.59 -12.74
CA GLU A 221 22.74 -4.38 -13.78
C GLU A 221 22.47 -5.80 -13.29
N SER A 222 21.18 -6.13 -13.28
CA SER A 222 20.67 -7.46 -13.03
C SER A 222 19.86 -7.86 -14.25
N PRO A 223 20.37 -8.74 -15.12
CA PRO A 223 19.63 -9.16 -16.30
C PRO A 223 18.33 -9.83 -15.87
N ALA A 224 17.29 -9.69 -16.69
CA ALA A 224 16.03 -10.39 -16.45
C ALA A 224 16.29 -11.90 -16.47
N GLU A 225 15.71 -12.63 -15.51
CA GLU A 225 15.82 -14.08 -15.48
C GLU A 225 15.00 -14.71 -16.61
N ALA A 226 13.88 -14.09 -16.96
CA ALA A 226 12.99 -14.48 -18.04
C ALA A 226 12.72 -13.30 -18.99
N GLU A 227 12.29 -13.59 -20.22
CA GLU A 227 11.81 -12.55 -21.13
C GLU A 227 10.58 -11.85 -20.52
N PRO A 228 10.55 -10.50 -20.47
CA PRO A 228 9.42 -9.79 -19.87
C PRO A 228 8.11 -10.10 -20.58
N VAL A 229 7.06 -10.34 -19.81
CA VAL A 229 5.72 -10.62 -20.32
C VAL A 229 4.97 -9.30 -20.47
N VAL A 230 4.52 -9.03 -21.69
CA VAL A 230 3.92 -7.74 -22.08
C VAL A 230 2.43 -7.81 -22.39
N SER A 231 1.88 -9.02 -22.50
CA SER A 231 0.45 -9.29 -22.61
C SER A 231 0.14 -10.67 -22.07
N LEU A 232 -1.00 -10.78 -21.39
CA LEU A 232 -1.63 -12.05 -21.05
C LEU A 232 -3.11 -11.92 -21.38
N ARG A 233 -3.60 -12.76 -22.29
CA ARG A 233 -5.01 -12.85 -22.63
C ARG A 233 -5.59 -14.12 -22.05
N ARG A 234 -6.76 -14.01 -21.43
CA ARG A 234 -7.58 -15.14 -21.00
C ARG A 234 -8.84 -15.18 -21.83
N ASP A 235 -9.09 -16.30 -22.50
CA ASP A 235 -10.27 -16.54 -23.35
C ASP A 235 -10.48 -15.39 -24.37
N GLY A 236 -9.36 -14.89 -24.92
CA GLY A 236 -9.31 -13.81 -25.92
C GLY A 236 -9.37 -12.38 -25.36
N ARG A 237 -9.44 -12.18 -24.04
CA ARG A 237 -9.48 -10.86 -23.39
C ARG A 237 -8.17 -10.57 -22.68
N GLU A 238 -7.60 -9.37 -22.87
CA GLU A 238 -6.43 -8.92 -22.11
C GLU A 238 -6.76 -8.87 -20.62
N VAL A 239 -5.91 -9.45 -19.79
CA VAL A 239 -6.07 -9.47 -18.32
C VAL A 239 -4.83 -8.96 -17.58
N LEU A 240 -3.70 -8.75 -18.27
CA LEU A 240 -2.46 -8.31 -17.62
C LEU A 240 -2.42 -6.79 -17.42
N PHE A 241 -2.52 -6.04 -18.51
CA PHE A 241 -2.46 -4.57 -18.49
C PHE A 241 -3.85 -3.93 -18.51
N GLU A 242 -4.83 -4.55 -17.85
CA GLU A 242 -6.19 -4.04 -17.68
C GLU A 242 -6.52 -3.85 -16.19
N PRO A 243 -6.84 -2.62 -15.72
CA PRO A 243 -7.23 -2.41 -14.34
C PRO A 243 -8.54 -3.10 -13.98
N ALA A 244 -8.66 -3.53 -12.72
CA ALA A 244 -9.85 -4.15 -12.15
C ALA A 244 -9.91 -3.87 -10.64
N ALA A 245 -11.07 -4.08 -10.01
CA ALA A 245 -11.24 -3.89 -8.57
C ALA A 245 -12.27 -4.87 -7.99
N GLY A 246 -12.21 -5.06 -6.68
CA GLY A 246 -13.21 -5.80 -5.89
C GLY A 246 -12.86 -7.26 -5.61
N GLU A 247 -12.32 -7.98 -6.59
CA GLU A 247 -11.89 -9.37 -6.43
C GLU A 247 -10.39 -9.53 -6.65
N GLU A 248 -9.82 -10.56 -6.03
CA GLU A 248 -8.46 -11.01 -6.32
C GLU A 248 -8.35 -11.44 -7.78
N GLY A 249 -7.17 -11.21 -8.34
CA GLY A 249 -6.81 -11.53 -9.71
C GLY A 249 -7.05 -12.98 -10.05
N GLY A 250 -7.35 -13.22 -11.33
CA GLY A 250 -7.45 -14.58 -11.86
C GLY A 250 -6.09 -15.25 -12.07
N PHE A 251 -4.98 -14.55 -11.79
CA PHE A 251 -3.64 -15.07 -11.98
C PHE A 251 -2.57 -14.36 -11.12
N ARG A 252 -1.44 -15.05 -10.90
CA ARG A 252 -0.21 -14.49 -10.32
C ARG A 252 1.00 -15.12 -11.02
N MET A 253 2.01 -14.32 -11.31
CA MET A 253 3.23 -14.77 -12.00
C MET A 253 4.45 -14.64 -11.09
N SER A 254 5.29 -15.66 -11.07
CA SER A 254 6.55 -15.69 -10.29
C SER A 254 7.66 -16.35 -11.10
N VAL A 255 8.91 -16.07 -10.77
CA VAL A 255 10.09 -16.72 -11.38
C VAL A 255 10.47 -17.93 -10.54
N LEU A 256 10.68 -19.09 -11.17
CA LEU A 256 11.12 -20.34 -10.52
C LEU A 256 12.64 -20.56 -10.54
N GLY A 257 13.39 -19.60 -11.07
CA GLY A 257 14.82 -19.74 -11.41
C GLY A 257 15.03 -20.29 -12.82
N GLU A 258 16.25 -20.17 -13.35
CA GLU A 258 16.64 -20.61 -14.71
C GLU A 258 15.76 -20.04 -15.84
N GLY A 259 15.12 -18.89 -15.61
CA GLY A 259 14.22 -18.24 -16.57
C GLY A 259 12.86 -18.90 -16.75
N LYS A 260 12.52 -19.87 -15.89
CA LYS A 260 11.19 -20.47 -15.86
C LYS A 260 10.23 -19.54 -15.11
N VAL A 261 9.04 -19.35 -15.68
CA VAL A 261 7.96 -18.60 -15.04
C VAL A 261 6.90 -19.57 -14.57
N GLU A 262 6.45 -19.41 -13.34
CA GLU A 262 5.26 -20.05 -12.81
C GLU A 262 4.06 -19.10 -12.92
N LEU A 263 2.96 -19.64 -13.43
CA LEU A 263 1.65 -18.99 -13.43
C LEU A 263 0.74 -19.74 -12.45
N TYR A 264 0.29 -19.04 -11.42
CA TYR A 264 -0.92 -19.40 -10.69
C TYR A 264 -2.11 -18.89 -11.50
N ALA A 265 -3.02 -19.73 -11.93
CA ALA A 265 -4.15 -19.31 -12.77
C ALA A 265 -5.44 -20.08 -12.48
N ARG A 266 -6.58 -19.41 -12.71
CA ARG A 266 -7.89 -20.06 -12.81
C ARG A 266 -8.03 -20.78 -14.16
N THR A 267 -9.04 -21.64 -14.28
CA THR A 267 -9.41 -22.32 -15.53
C THR A 267 -9.58 -21.36 -16.70
N GLY A 268 -9.08 -21.70 -17.87
CA GLY A 268 -9.26 -20.93 -19.10
C GLY A 268 -8.12 -21.13 -20.09
N ARG A 269 -8.28 -20.58 -21.29
CA ARG A 269 -7.22 -20.56 -22.31
C ARG A 269 -6.43 -19.26 -22.19
N TYR A 270 -5.14 -19.37 -21.91
CA TYR A 270 -4.22 -18.26 -21.74
C TYR A 270 -3.32 -18.13 -22.97
N GLU A 271 -3.17 -16.91 -23.47
CA GLU A 271 -2.24 -16.54 -24.53
C GLU A 271 -1.31 -15.47 -23.96
N LEU A 272 -0.05 -15.84 -23.80
CA LEU A 272 1.01 -14.99 -23.27
C LEU A 272 1.86 -14.47 -24.42
N GLN A 273 2.24 -13.19 -24.36
CA GLN A 273 3.21 -12.60 -25.27
C GLN A 273 4.39 -12.00 -24.50
N THR A 274 5.61 -12.36 -24.88
CA THR A 274 6.85 -11.76 -24.34
C THR A 274 7.26 -10.51 -25.12
N ALA A 275 8.13 -9.68 -24.55
CA ALA A 275 8.61 -8.45 -25.19
C ALA A 275 9.26 -8.68 -26.57
N PRO A 276 10.04 -9.76 -26.81
CA PRO A 276 10.51 -10.13 -28.16
C PRO A 276 9.42 -10.56 -29.14
N GLY A 277 8.17 -10.67 -28.70
CA GLY A 277 7.02 -11.06 -29.52
C GLY A 277 6.76 -12.57 -29.57
N LYS A 278 7.42 -13.38 -28.74
CA LYS A 278 7.09 -14.81 -28.64
C LYS A 278 5.71 -14.97 -28.02
N VAL A 279 4.90 -15.84 -28.60
CA VAL A 279 3.56 -16.16 -28.11
C VAL A 279 3.53 -17.59 -27.59
N LYS A 280 2.99 -17.78 -26.38
CA LYS A 280 2.74 -19.09 -25.79
C LYS A 280 1.28 -19.23 -25.42
N VAL A 281 0.66 -20.34 -25.85
CA VAL A 281 -0.73 -20.65 -25.54
C VAL A 281 -0.78 -21.81 -24.57
N ILE A 282 -1.61 -21.68 -23.54
CA ILE A 282 -1.73 -22.64 -22.44
C ILE A 282 -3.20 -22.81 -22.11
N ASP A 283 -3.68 -24.04 -22.14
CA ASP A 283 -5.00 -24.38 -21.62
C ASP A 283 -4.86 -24.78 -20.15
N VAL A 284 -5.42 -23.95 -19.26
CA VAL A 284 -5.47 -24.23 -17.82
C VAL A 284 -6.76 -25.02 -17.55
N PRO A 285 -6.67 -26.32 -17.22
CA PRO A 285 -7.85 -27.14 -17.02
C PRO A 285 -8.60 -26.72 -15.74
N PRO A 286 -9.86 -27.16 -15.58
CA PRO A 286 -10.60 -26.98 -14.35
C PRO A 286 -9.77 -27.27 -13.09
N VAL A 287 -9.74 -26.31 -12.17
CA VAL A 287 -9.37 -26.57 -10.78
C VAL A 287 -10.55 -27.20 -10.05
N PRO A 288 -10.30 -28.09 -9.07
CA PRO A 288 -11.35 -28.51 -8.16
C PRO A 288 -12.00 -27.32 -7.46
N GLU A 289 -13.24 -27.48 -7.00
CA GLU A 289 -13.88 -26.46 -6.16
C GLU A 289 -13.16 -26.35 -4.80
N PRO A 290 -13.14 -25.16 -4.17
CA PRO A 290 -12.56 -25.01 -2.84
C PRO A 290 -13.19 -25.96 -1.82
N LEU A 291 -12.35 -26.66 -1.07
CA LEU A 291 -12.80 -27.56 0.01
C LEU A 291 -13.06 -26.74 1.27
N SER A 292 -14.31 -26.70 1.75
CA SER A 292 -14.64 -26.08 3.02
C SER A 292 -14.18 -26.94 4.20
N VAL A 293 -13.49 -26.34 5.18
CA VAL A 293 -13.20 -26.97 6.47
C VAL A 293 -14.41 -26.77 7.37
N GLN A 294 -15.28 -27.77 7.37
CA GLN A 294 -16.52 -27.74 8.14
C GLN A 294 -16.25 -28.07 9.62
N GLY A 295 -17.17 -27.61 10.50
CA GLY A 295 -17.18 -28.00 11.90
C GLY A 295 -17.59 -29.47 12.11
N PRO A 296 -17.66 -29.92 13.38
CA PRO A 296 -17.53 -29.10 14.57
C PRO A 296 -16.08 -28.69 14.85
N TRP A 297 -15.92 -27.49 15.40
CA TRP A 297 -14.63 -26.97 15.86
C TRP A 297 -14.54 -27.13 17.37
N HIS A 298 -13.44 -27.69 17.85
CA HIS A 298 -13.17 -27.67 19.30
C HIS A 298 -12.37 -26.43 19.62
N VAL A 299 -12.91 -25.58 20.49
CA VAL A 299 -12.30 -24.30 20.86
C VAL A 299 -11.87 -24.34 22.31
N GLU A 300 -10.61 -24.02 22.55
CA GLU A 300 -10.01 -23.95 23.88
C GLU A 300 -9.77 -22.49 24.28
N PHE A 301 -10.22 -22.13 25.47
CA PHE A 301 -9.99 -20.82 26.08
C PHE A 301 -9.07 -20.95 27.30
N PRO A 302 -8.24 -19.94 27.60
CA PRO A 302 -7.36 -19.97 28.76
C PRO A 302 -8.14 -20.13 30.07
N PRO A 303 -7.65 -20.97 31.00
CA PRO A 303 -8.31 -21.19 32.28
C PRO A 303 -8.35 -19.90 33.11
N GLY A 304 -9.43 -19.72 33.88
CA GLY A 304 -9.59 -18.57 34.76
C GLY A 304 -9.96 -17.26 34.08
N TRP A 305 -10.29 -17.28 32.78
CA TRP A 305 -10.65 -16.07 32.00
C TRP A 305 -12.16 -15.91 31.73
N GLY A 306 -12.99 -16.56 32.53
CA GLY A 306 -14.45 -16.49 32.48
C GLY A 306 -15.11 -17.39 31.44
N ALA A 307 -14.44 -17.69 30.33
CA ALA A 307 -14.88 -18.69 29.36
C ALA A 307 -14.62 -20.13 29.86
N PRO A 308 -15.42 -21.12 29.44
CA PRO A 308 -15.12 -22.54 29.66
C PRO A 308 -13.82 -22.91 28.95
N GLU A 309 -13.00 -23.77 29.58
CA GLU A 309 -11.69 -24.16 29.04
C GLU A 309 -11.78 -24.84 27.67
N ARG A 310 -12.86 -25.58 27.42
CA ARG A 310 -13.12 -26.23 26.13
C ARG A 310 -14.61 -26.23 25.82
N VAL A 311 -14.93 -25.93 24.57
CA VAL A 311 -16.30 -25.89 24.05
C VAL A 311 -16.31 -26.31 22.58
N GLU A 312 -17.40 -26.92 22.14
CA GLU A 312 -17.60 -27.26 20.73
C GLU A 312 -18.40 -26.15 20.04
N PHE A 313 -17.89 -25.68 18.90
CA PHE A 313 -18.55 -24.75 18.00
C PHE A 313 -19.07 -25.55 16.80
N PRO A 314 -20.39 -25.77 16.65
CA PRO A 314 -20.96 -26.45 15.48
C PRO A 314 -20.62 -25.72 14.18
N GLU A 315 -20.59 -24.39 14.24
CA GLU A 315 -20.21 -23.49 13.15
C GLU A 315 -19.34 -22.35 13.68
N LEU A 316 -18.60 -21.71 12.78
CA LEU A 316 -17.78 -20.54 13.10
C LEU A 316 -18.68 -19.31 13.23
N ILE A 317 -18.66 -18.69 14.41
CA ILE A 317 -19.42 -17.48 14.73
C ILE A 317 -18.51 -16.45 15.38
N SER A 318 -18.94 -15.19 15.44
CA SER A 318 -18.29 -14.23 16.33
C SER A 318 -18.49 -14.66 17.77
N TRP A 319 -17.44 -14.61 18.60
CA TRP A 319 -17.56 -14.90 20.03
C TRP A 319 -18.65 -14.07 20.69
N THR A 320 -18.84 -12.82 20.26
CA THR A 320 -19.86 -11.88 20.77
C THR A 320 -21.31 -12.34 20.57
N GLU A 321 -21.53 -13.30 19.68
CA GLU A 321 -22.83 -13.91 19.39
C GLU A 321 -23.06 -15.19 20.22
N HIS A 322 -22.02 -15.72 20.84
CA HIS A 322 -22.11 -16.92 21.66
C HIS A 322 -22.93 -16.65 22.94
N PRO A 323 -23.83 -17.57 23.35
CA PRO A 323 -24.71 -17.35 24.50
C PRO A 323 -23.98 -17.36 25.85
N GLU A 324 -22.89 -18.13 25.97
CA GLU A 324 -22.04 -18.17 27.16
C GLU A 324 -21.35 -16.81 27.38
N PRO A 325 -21.66 -16.06 28.47
CA PRO A 325 -21.09 -14.75 28.70
C PRO A 325 -19.56 -14.74 28.78
N GLY A 326 -18.96 -15.81 29.30
CA GLY A 326 -17.50 -15.96 29.35
C GLY A 326 -16.85 -15.86 27.97
N ILE A 327 -17.50 -16.43 26.95
CA ILE A 327 -17.06 -16.40 25.54
C ILE A 327 -17.47 -15.07 24.90
N LYS A 328 -18.71 -14.62 25.12
CA LYS A 328 -19.26 -13.37 24.57
C LYS A 328 -18.38 -12.15 24.78
N TYR A 329 -17.83 -12.05 25.98
CA TYR A 329 -16.98 -10.94 26.41
C TYR A 329 -15.49 -11.31 26.44
N PHE A 330 -15.09 -12.43 25.83
CA PHE A 330 -13.71 -12.88 25.87
C PHE A 330 -12.77 -11.91 25.15
N SER A 331 -11.65 -11.61 25.81
CA SER A 331 -10.47 -11.00 25.17
C SER A 331 -9.23 -11.79 25.55
N GLY A 332 -8.43 -12.18 24.57
CA GLY A 332 -7.28 -13.05 24.75
C GLY A 332 -7.03 -13.91 23.52
N ILE A 333 -6.45 -15.09 23.74
CA ILE A 333 -6.16 -16.06 22.68
C ILE A 333 -7.02 -17.30 22.88
N ALA A 334 -7.80 -17.70 21.87
CA ALA A 334 -8.48 -18.98 21.85
C ALA A 334 -7.88 -19.89 20.75
N THR A 335 -7.82 -21.19 21.02
CA THR A 335 -7.26 -22.18 20.10
C THR A 335 -8.38 -22.98 19.46
N TYR A 336 -8.50 -22.91 18.13
CA TYR A 336 -9.43 -23.70 17.34
C TYR A 336 -8.75 -24.96 16.83
N HIS A 337 -9.40 -26.10 17.01
CA HIS A 337 -9.02 -27.38 16.43
C HIS A 337 -10.06 -27.81 15.40
N GLY A 338 -9.63 -27.96 14.16
CA GLY A 338 -10.43 -28.43 13.04
C GLY A 338 -9.73 -29.57 12.30
N ARG A 339 -10.48 -30.27 11.44
CA ARG A 339 -9.97 -31.34 10.59
C ARG A 339 -10.61 -31.25 9.22
N PHE A 340 -9.88 -31.69 8.20
CA PHE A 340 -10.42 -31.87 6.86
C PHE A 340 -9.71 -33.02 6.16
N SER A 341 -10.41 -33.69 5.24
CA SER A 341 -9.84 -34.73 4.40
C SER A 341 -9.58 -34.20 3.00
N LEU A 342 -8.33 -34.27 2.54
CA LEU A 342 -7.99 -33.92 1.17
C LEU A 342 -8.21 -35.10 0.23
N PRO A 343 -8.80 -34.89 -0.95
CA PRO A 343 -8.87 -35.92 -1.98
C PRO A 343 -7.48 -36.40 -2.41
N GLU A 344 -7.34 -37.69 -2.72
CA GLU A 344 -6.09 -38.30 -3.16
C GLU A 344 -5.52 -37.66 -4.44
N ASP A 345 -6.40 -37.23 -5.35
CA ASP A 345 -6.03 -36.63 -6.62
C ASP A 345 -5.62 -35.16 -6.53
N TRP A 346 -5.64 -34.55 -5.33
CA TRP A 346 -5.19 -33.18 -5.11
C TRP A 346 -3.68 -33.07 -4.86
N LYS A 347 -2.99 -34.18 -4.56
CA LYS A 347 -1.52 -34.16 -4.44
C LYS A 347 -0.88 -34.31 -5.82
N ARG A 348 -0.68 -33.19 -6.50
CA ARG A 348 -0.10 -33.12 -7.84
C ARG A 348 0.86 -31.94 -7.94
N ASP A 349 1.90 -32.07 -8.76
CA ASP A 349 2.91 -31.02 -8.95
C ASP A 349 2.33 -29.76 -9.63
N ASP A 350 1.27 -29.92 -10.42
CA ASP A 350 0.58 -28.83 -11.13
C ASP A 350 -0.57 -28.19 -10.34
N LEU A 351 -0.74 -28.56 -9.07
CA LEU A 351 -1.80 -28.06 -8.19
C LEU A 351 -1.23 -27.55 -6.86
N GLY A 352 -1.20 -26.24 -6.69
CA GLY A 352 -0.95 -25.59 -5.40
C GLY A 352 -2.20 -25.58 -4.52
N LEU A 353 -2.01 -25.57 -3.21
CA LEU A 353 -3.07 -25.53 -2.20
C LEU A 353 -2.85 -24.34 -1.27
N VAL A 354 -3.85 -23.47 -1.15
CA VAL A 354 -3.84 -22.32 -0.24
C VAL A 354 -4.91 -22.51 0.83
N LEU A 355 -4.55 -22.44 2.10
CA LEU A 355 -5.51 -22.35 3.19
C LEU A 355 -5.96 -20.90 3.34
N ASP A 356 -7.26 -20.64 3.21
CA ASP A 356 -7.91 -19.35 3.42
C ASP A 356 -8.75 -19.43 4.69
N LEU A 357 -8.40 -18.66 5.72
CA LEU A 357 -9.16 -18.61 6.97
C LEU A 357 -10.46 -17.80 6.86
N GLY A 358 -10.69 -17.12 5.73
CA GLY A 358 -11.83 -16.24 5.55
C GLY A 358 -11.72 -15.01 6.44
N LYS A 359 -12.75 -14.76 7.26
CA LYS A 359 -12.76 -13.64 8.20
C LYS A 359 -12.22 -14.07 9.56
N LEU A 360 -11.40 -13.19 10.11
CA LEU A 360 -10.72 -13.36 11.38
C LEU A 360 -10.67 -12.01 12.08
N HIS A 361 -10.91 -12.00 13.38
CA HIS A 361 -10.72 -10.83 14.23
C HIS A 361 -9.89 -11.21 15.47
N LEU A 362 -8.60 -10.83 15.57
CA LEU A 362 -7.83 -9.95 14.67
C LEU A 362 -6.60 -10.62 14.05
N VAL A 363 -5.95 -11.55 14.75
CA VAL A 363 -4.70 -12.18 14.30
C VAL A 363 -4.76 -13.68 14.52
N GLY A 364 -4.19 -14.46 13.59
CA GLY A 364 -4.31 -15.92 13.58
C GLY A 364 -2.97 -16.59 13.35
N GLU A 365 -2.51 -17.39 14.30
CA GLU A 365 -1.35 -18.27 14.11
C GLU A 365 -1.84 -19.65 13.67
N VAL A 366 -1.20 -20.24 12.66
CA VAL A 366 -1.72 -21.44 11.98
C VAL A 366 -0.74 -22.59 12.08
N TRP A 367 -1.25 -23.79 12.40
CA TRP A 367 -0.53 -25.04 12.26
C TRP A 367 -1.34 -26.00 11.41
N LEU A 368 -0.63 -26.72 10.53
CA LEU A 368 -1.19 -27.83 9.78
C LEU A 368 -0.34 -29.07 10.03
N ASN A 369 -0.97 -30.17 10.45
CA ASN A 369 -0.30 -31.44 10.75
C ASN A 369 0.91 -31.26 11.70
N GLY A 370 0.78 -30.37 12.69
CA GLY A 370 1.82 -30.03 13.67
C GLY A 370 2.90 -29.06 13.18
N LYS A 371 2.95 -28.68 11.90
CA LYS A 371 3.89 -27.68 11.38
C LYS A 371 3.32 -26.27 11.54
N ASN A 372 4.06 -25.39 12.21
CA ASN A 372 3.73 -23.97 12.30
C ASN A 372 3.92 -23.30 10.92
N LEU A 373 2.89 -22.61 10.45
CA LEU A 373 2.86 -21.91 9.15
C LEU A 373 2.93 -20.39 9.31
N GLY A 374 3.06 -19.88 10.54
CA GLY A 374 3.24 -18.48 10.85
C GLY A 374 1.95 -17.77 11.26
N ILE A 375 2.07 -16.44 11.35
CA ILE A 375 1.04 -15.54 11.87
C ILE A 375 0.42 -14.74 10.72
N LEU A 376 -0.89 -14.88 10.57
CA LEU A 376 -1.73 -14.14 9.64
C LEU A 376 -2.36 -12.96 10.38
N TRP A 377 -1.76 -11.78 10.23
CA TRP A 377 -2.14 -10.58 10.97
C TRP A 377 -2.83 -9.51 10.11
N THR A 378 -2.84 -9.69 8.79
CA THR A 378 -3.49 -8.79 7.84
C THR A 378 -4.18 -9.58 6.72
N SER A 379 -5.14 -8.94 6.08
CA SER A 379 -5.88 -9.50 4.95
C SER A 379 -4.99 -9.59 3.70
N PRO A 380 -5.11 -10.65 2.89
CA PRO A 380 -5.92 -11.85 3.12
C PRO A 380 -5.26 -12.81 4.13
N TYR A 381 -6.07 -13.44 4.99
CA TYR A 381 -5.60 -14.42 5.98
C TYR A 381 -5.36 -15.78 5.32
N ARG A 382 -4.29 -15.86 4.51
CA ARG A 382 -3.97 -17.01 3.67
C ARG A 382 -2.55 -17.50 3.86
N VAL A 383 -2.38 -18.81 3.71
CA VAL A 383 -1.05 -19.45 3.73
C VAL A 383 -0.98 -20.60 2.73
N ASP A 384 0.16 -20.74 2.05
CA ASP A 384 0.42 -21.88 1.18
C ASP A 384 0.62 -23.14 2.03
N ILE A 385 -0.15 -24.18 1.74
CA ILE A 385 -0.11 -25.46 2.45
C ILE A 385 0.33 -26.61 1.53
N SER A 386 0.72 -26.34 0.28
CA SER A 386 1.00 -27.34 -0.75
C SER A 386 2.00 -28.40 -0.30
N GLU A 387 3.04 -27.99 0.44
CA GLU A 387 4.11 -28.88 0.93
C GLU A 387 3.77 -29.62 2.22
N VAL A 388 2.70 -29.22 2.92
CA VAL A 388 2.38 -29.67 4.28
C VAL A 388 1.10 -30.49 4.33
N ALA A 389 0.16 -30.16 3.45
CA ALA A 389 -1.04 -30.92 3.20
C ALA A 389 -0.71 -32.30 2.62
N ARG A 390 -1.46 -33.29 3.09
CA ARG A 390 -1.39 -34.68 2.65
C ARG A 390 -2.77 -35.19 2.23
N PRO A 391 -2.86 -36.15 1.29
CA PRO A 391 -4.10 -36.88 1.06
C PRO A 391 -4.70 -37.47 2.34
N GLY A 392 -6.02 -37.57 2.39
CA GLY A 392 -6.75 -37.99 3.57
C GLY A 392 -6.72 -36.95 4.69
N ASP A 393 -6.68 -37.40 5.93
CA ASP A 393 -6.90 -36.55 7.11
C ASP A 393 -5.75 -35.56 7.38
N ASN A 394 -6.14 -34.29 7.53
CA ASN A 394 -5.29 -33.19 7.95
C ASN A 394 -5.84 -32.56 9.24
N GLU A 395 -4.95 -32.29 10.18
CA GLU A 395 -5.27 -31.59 11.42
C GLU A 395 -4.90 -30.12 11.29
N LEU A 396 -5.86 -29.24 11.55
CA LEU A 396 -5.71 -27.79 11.50
C LEU A 396 -5.87 -27.22 12.91
N VAL A 397 -4.88 -26.44 13.34
CA VAL A 397 -4.96 -25.65 14.57
C VAL A 397 -4.81 -24.18 14.22
N VAL A 398 -5.70 -23.35 14.74
CA VAL A 398 -5.66 -21.89 14.56
C VAL A 398 -5.77 -21.21 15.91
N ARG A 399 -4.72 -20.49 16.32
CA ARG A 399 -4.76 -19.65 17.53
C ARG A 399 -5.18 -18.25 17.15
N VAL A 400 -6.31 -17.80 17.68
CA VAL A 400 -6.88 -16.48 17.35
C VAL A 400 -6.75 -15.55 18.54
N ALA A 401 -6.12 -14.41 18.32
CA ALA A 401 -6.03 -13.31 19.26
C ALA A 401 -6.94 -12.15 18.83
N ASN A 402 -7.71 -11.60 19.77
CA ASN A 402 -8.45 -10.34 19.59
C ASN A 402 -7.85 -9.22 20.47
N ASP A 403 -8.52 -8.07 20.51
CA ASP A 403 -8.15 -6.97 21.41
C ASP A 403 -8.91 -6.98 22.75
N TRP A 404 -8.49 -6.10 23.66
CA TRP A 404 -9.02 -5.99 25.02
C TRP A 404 -10.42 -5.40 25.14
N SER A 405 -10.99 -4.87 24.04
CA SER A 405 -12.20 -4.05 24.10
C SER A 405 -13.41 -4.82 24.63
N ASN A 406 -13.58 -6.08 24.20
CA ASN A 406 -14.72 -6.90 24.58
C ASN A 406 -14.73 -7.25 26.07
N ARG A 407 -13.56 -7.58 26.64
CA ARG A 407 -13.45 -7.89 28.06
C ARG A 407 -13.60 -6.65 28.94
N LEU A 408 -13.03 -5.52 28.53
CA LEU A 408 -13.21 -4.23 29.21
C LEU A 408 -14.67 -3.77 29.20
N ALA A 409 -15.34 -3.89 28.06
CA ALA A 409 -16.78 -3.61 27.94
C ALA A 409 -17.61 -4.59 28.78
N GLY A 410 -17.29 -5.89 28.75
CA GLY A 410 -17.96 -6.92 29.54
C GLY A 410 -17.87 -6.67 31.05
N ASP A 411 -16.69 -6.35 31.57
CA ASP A 411 -16.50 -6.05 32.99
C ASP A 411 -17.27 -4.81 33.45
N ALA A 412 -17.44 -3.82 32.56
CA ALA A 412 -18.22 -2.61 32.83
C ALA A 412 -19.75 -2.83 32.69
N GLN A 413 -20.17 -3.63 31.71
CA GLN A 413 -21.59 -3.93 31.43
C GLN A 413 -22.19 -4.94 32.40
N ARG A 414 -21.39 -5.93 32.84
CA ARG A 414 -21.82 -7.09 33.62
C ARG A 414 -20.88 -7.32 34.82
N PRO A 415 -20.83 -6.38 35.78
CA PRO A 415 -20.01 -6.52 36.98
C PRO A 415 -20.39 -7.74 37.84
N ASP A 416 -21.60 -8.28 37.66
CA ASP A 416 -22.10 -9.49 38.32
C ASP A 416 -21.38 -10.78 37.88
N LEU A 417 -20.75 -10.78 36.69
CA LEU A 417 -19.97 -11.93 36.18
C LEU A 417 -18.53 -11.96 36.68
N GLY A 418 -18.18 -11.07 37.61
CA GLY A 418 -16.81 -10.85 38.06
C GLY A 418 -16.05 -9.87 37.17
N ARG A 419 -14.84 -9.52 37.61
CA ARG A 419 -13.97 -8.56 36.95
C ARG A 419 -12.63 -9.23 36.62
N PHE A 420 -12.28 -9.24 35.34
CA PHE A 420 -11.09 -9.90 34.81
C PHE A 420 -9.98 -8.91 34.46
N THR A 421 -10.34 -7.64 34.26
CA THR A 421 -9.44 -6.59 33.79
C THR A 421 -9.34 -5.42 34.77
N ASN A 422 -8.18 -4.76 34.77
CA ASN A 422 -7.97 -3.51 35.46
C ASN A 422 -7.31 -2.50 34.50
N THR A 423 -7.95 -1.36 34.28
CA THR A 423 -7.47 -0.31 33.37
C THR A 423 -7.55 1.05 34.02
N ASN A 424 -6.58 1.91 33.72
CA ASN A 424 -6.62 3.33 34.05
C ASN A 424 -7.38 4.16 33.00
N MET A 425 -7.86 3.54 31.91
CA MET A 425 -8.62 4.22 30.86
C MET A 425 -10.10 4.27 31.21
N PRO A 426 -10.68 5.46 31.47
CA PRO A 426 -12.07 5.58 31.92
C PRO A 426 -13.10 5.47 30.78
N TYR A 427 -12.67 5.54 29.51
CA TYR A 427 -13.54 5.46 28.33
C TYR A 427 -12.87 4.68 27.18
N ALA A 428 -13.69 4.15 26.29
CA ALA A 428 -13.25 3.50 25.06
C ALA A 428 -12.94 4.58 24.00
N ILE A 429 -11.65 4.79 23.71
CA ILE A 429 -11.18 5.89 22.84
C ILE A 429 -11.81 5.84 21.44
N SER A 430 -11.89 4.65 20.84
CA SER A 430 -12.36 4.46 19.48
C SER A 430 -13.79 4.96 19.26
N TRP A 431 -14.65 4.88 20.29
CA TRP A 431 -16.04 5.32 20.24
C TRP A 431 -16.35 6.57 21.05
N LYS A 432 -15.38 7.05 21.85
CA LYS A 432 -15.54 8.20 22.76
C LYS A 432 -16.73 8.04 23.72
N VAL A 433 -16.97 6.83 24.20
CA VAL A 433 -18.02 6.49 25.19
C VAL A 433 -17.43 5.75 26.39
N SER A 434 -18.19 5.65 27.49
CA SER A 434 -17.79 4.84 28.64
C SER A 434 -17.65 3.36 28.24
N TRP A 435 -16.84 2.57 28.96
CA TRP A 435 -16.75 1.12 28.69
C TRP A 435 -18.09 0.40 28.85
N LYS A 436 -19.01 0.92 29.66
CA LYS A 436 -20.35 0.37 29.84
C LYS A 436 -21.20 0.52 28.57
N ASP A 437 -20.97 1.57 27.79
CA ASP A 437 -21.72 1.89 26.57
C ASP A 437 -20.98 1.48 25.30
N ALA A 438 -19.73 1.00 25.42
CA ALA A 438 -18.93 0.57 24.30
C ALA A 438 -19.55 -0.68 23.63
N PRO A 439 -19.69 -0.70 22.29
CA PRO A 439 -20.18 -1.88 21.59
C PRO A 439 -19.14 -3.00 21.64
N LEU A 440 -19.60 -4.24 21.56
CA LEU A 440 -18.70 -5.38 21.34
C LEU A 440 -18.25 -5.42 19.89
N LEU A 441 -16.99 -5.80 19.69
CA LEU A 441 -16.37 -5.99 18.39
C LEU A 441 -16.46 -7.45 17.94
N PRO A 442 -16.72 -7.72 16.64
CA PRO A 442 -16.58 -9.05 16.08
C PRO A 442 -15.24 -9.68 16.47
N SER A 443 -15.25 -10.96 16.85
CA SER A 443 -14.08 -11.58 17.45
C SER A 443 -14.03 -13.08 17.19
N GLY A 444 -12.82 -13.62 17.02
CA GLY A 444 -12.60 -15.04 16.78
C GLY A 444 -12.36 -15.39 15.31
N LEU A 445 -12.45 -16.68 14.99
CA LEU A 445 -12.40 -17.21 13.64
C LEU A 445 -13.83 -17.25 13.10
N LEU A 446 -14.15 -16.38 12.14
CA LEU A 446 -15.50 -16.23 11.60
C LEU A 446 -15.66 -17.02 10.29
N GLY A 447 -14.57 -17.32 9.59
CA GLY A 447 -14.59 -18.10 8.37
C GLY A 447 -15.20 -17.36 7.16
N PRO A 448 -15.62 -18.09 6.12
CA PRO A 448 -15.47 -19.54 5.97
C PRO A 448 -13.99 -19.94 5.80
N VAL A 449 -13.59 -21.04 6.44
CA VAL A 449 -12.26 -21.63 6.26
C VAL A 449 -12.29 -22.59 5.08
N ARG A 450 -11.37 -22.43 4.12
CA ARG A 450 -11.34 -23.19 2.87
C ARG A 450 -9.93 -23.55 2.47
N VAL A 451 -9.77 -24.71 1.82
CA VAL A 451 -8.59 -25.02 1.01
C VAL A 451 -8.91 -24.68 -0.44
N ILE A 452 -8.20 -23.70 -0.98
CA ILE A 452 -8.35 -23.20 -2.34
C ILE A 452 -7.28 -23.85 -3.22
N PRO A 453 -7.66 -24.70 -4.19
CA PRO A 453 -6.73 -25.21 -5.18
C PRO A 453 -6.42 -24.14 -6.23
N VAL A 454 -5.16 -24.04 -6.63
CA VAL A 454 -4.66 -23.13 -7.65
C VAL A 454 -3.78 -23.90 -8.63
N ARG A 455 -3.98 -23.76 -9.95
CA ARG A 455 -3.09 -24.42 -10.91
C ARG A 455 -1.75 -23.71 -10.92
N ARG A 456 -0.67 -24.49 -10.87
CA ARG A 456 0.69 -24.05 -11.16
C ARG A 456 1.03 -24.48 -12.58
N VAL A 457 1.42 -23.53 -13.42
CA VAL A 457 1.80 -23.82 -14.81
C VAL A 457 3.18 -23.25 -15.10
N SER A 458 4.07 -24.11 -15.60
CA SER A 458 5.39 -23.70 -16.08
C SER A 458 5.28 -23.12 -17.49
N LEU A 459 5.85 -21.92 -17.67
CA LEU A 459 5.83 -21.20 -18.95
C LEU A 459 7.09 -21.43 -19.80
N GLU A 460 7.82 -22.55 -19.62
CA GLU A 460 9.00 -22.98 -20.43
C GLU A 460 8.91 -22.83 -21.96
#